data_AF-A0A7R9ZNY0-F1
#
_entry.id   AF-A0A7R9ZNY0-F1
#
_cell.length_a   1.000
_cell.length_b   1.000
_cell.length_c   1.000
_cell.angle_alpha   90.00
_cell.angle_beta   90.00
_cell.angle_gamma   90.00
#
_symmetry.space_group_name_H-M   'P 1'
#
loop_
_entity.id
_entity.type
_entity.pdbx_description
1 polymer ?
#
loop_
_entity_poly.entity_id
_entity_poly.type
_entity_poly.pdbx_seq_one_letter_code
_entity_poly.pdbx_strand_id
1 'polypeptide(L)'
;MDRSQEEYDKYTEDMPWWCLPYAISTLPKLAELYEASGLPYLVVLDIDGSVITKEGVQNLRMDPVGKRFPWRPQPLVDIMPKTYVASSLVEHSIDDLEEKYIMLFFASKTCDLCAEFTPWLIKAYNILKERRPGDFELLFVCCD
;
A
#
# COMPACT_ATOMS: atom_id res chain seq x y z
N MET A 1 13.92 24.15 1.16
CA MET A 1 14.96 24.36 2.19
C MET A 1 14.91 25.81 2.55
N ASP A 2 14.58 26.11 3.80
CA ASP A 2 14.57 27.48 4.32
C ASP A 2 15.99 28.05 4.23
N ARG A 3 16.10 29.27 3.73
CA ARG A 3 17.39 29.87 3.37
C ARG A 3 18.09 30.46 4.60
N SER A 4 17.39 30.60 5.72
CA SER A 4 17.92 31.08 7.00
C SER A 4 17.15 30.50 8.20
N GLN A 5 17.72 30.65 9.41
CA GLN A 5 17.05 30.34 10.68
C GLN A 5 15.75 31.14 10.86
N GLU A 6 15.75 32.42 10.51
CA GLU A 6 14.57 33.30 10.64
C GLU A 6 13.40 32.84 9.75
N GLU A 7 13.68 32.38 8.53
CA GLU A 7 12.66 31.82 7.64
C GLU A 7 12.07 30.52 8.21
N TYR A 8 12.91 29.68 8.79
CA TYR A 8 12.50 28.44 9.44
C TYR A 8 11.62 28.69 10.67
N ASP A 9 12.04 29.61 11.55
CA ASP A 9 11.31 29.96 12.78
C ASP A 9 9.92 30.51 12.42
N LYS A 10 9.85 31.41 11.43
CA LYS A 10 8.58 31.95 10.95
C LYS A 10 7.68 30.88 10.32
N TYR A 11 8.24 29.94 9.57
CA TYR A 11 7.46 28.86 8.95
C TYR A 11 6.89 27.89 9.98
N THR A 12 7.60 27.68 11.10
CA THR A 12 7.23 26.72 12.15
C THR A 12 6.45 27.34 13.32
N GLU A 13 6.31 28.67 13.37
CA GLU A 13 5.69 29.43 14.47
C GLU A 13 4.28 28.93 14.86
N ASP A 14 3.43 28.64 13.86
CA ASP A 14 2.04 28.21 14.07
C ASP A 14 1.89 26.67 14.16
N MET A 15 2.99 25.91 14.06
CA MET A 15 2.92 24.45 14.08
C MET A 15 2.79 23.93 15.52
N PRO A 16 1.76 23.12 15.85
CA PRO A 16 1.53 22.67 17.22
C PRO A 16 2.44 21.50 17.66
N TRP A 17 3.33 21.03 16.79
CA TRP A 17 4.21 19.88 17.01
C TRP A 17 5.68 20.30 17.16
N TRP A 18 6.51 19.37 17.63
CA TRP A 18 7.96 19.61 17.73
C TRP A 18 8.62 19.63 16.36
N CYS A 19 9.58 20.53 16.21
CA CYS A 19 10.39 20.64 15.00
C CYS A 19 11.85 20.29 15.32
N LEU A 20 12.55 19.69 14.36
CA LEU A 20 13.98 19.44 14.51
C LEU A 20 14.75 20.77 14.52
N PRO A 21 15.94 20.85 15.13
CA PRO A 21 16.77 22.05 15.01
C PRO A 21 17.10 22.35 13.54
N TYR A 22 17.09 23.63 13.19
CA TYR A 22 17.52 24.09 11.87
C TYR A 22 18.95 23.62 11.54
N ALA A 23 19.20 23.31 10.27
CA ALA A 23 20.50 22.89 9.75
C ALA A 23 21.16 21.68 10.45
N ILE A 24 20.36 20.80 11.09
CA ILE A 24 20.91 19.57 11.66
C ILE A 24 21.44 18.64 10.55
N SER A 25 22.68 18.19 10.70
CA SER A 25 23.42 17.41 9.69
C SER A 25 22.85 16.02 9.41
N THR A 26 21.91 15.55 10.23
CA THR A 26 21.25 14.25 10.09
C THR A 26 20.05 14.27 9.16
N LEU A 27 19.54 15.46 8.76
CA LEU A 27 18.36 15.57 7.88
C LEU A 27 18.51 14.81 6.56
N PRO A 28 19.65 14.89 5.82
CA PRO A 28 19.80 14.13 4.58
C PRO A 28 19.71 12.62 4.80
N LYS A 29 20.29 12.12 5.90
CA LYS A 29 20.24 10.69 6.25
C LYS A 29 18.83 10.23 6.57
N LEU A 30 18.03 11.07 7.25
CA LEU A 30 16.62 10.76 7.52
C LEU A 30 15.78 10.73 6.25
N ALA A 31 15.98 11.71 5.36
CA ALA A 31 15.27 11.76 4.09
C ALA A 31 15.61 10.56 3.20
N GLU A 32 16.88 10.16 3.15
CA GLU A 32 17.33 8.96 2.44
C GLU A 32 16.76 7.68 3.06
N LEU A 33 16.86 7.52 4.39
CA LEU A 33 16.39 6.33 5.11
C LEU A 33 14.91 6.03 4.86
N TYR A 34 14.08 7.08 4.78
CA TYR A 34 12.65 6.93 4.55
C TYR A 34 12.24 7.12 3.09
N GLU A 35 13.20 7.32 2.19
CA GLU A 35 12.96 7.59 0.76
C GLU A 35 11.97 8.75 0.55
N ALA A 36 12.18 9.85 1.28
CA ALA A 36 11.36 11.04 1.17
C ALA A 36 11.61 11.73 -0.19
N SER A 37 10.74 11.45 -1.16
CA SER A 37 10.78 12.04 -2.49
C SER A 37 9.60 12.97 -2.74
N GLY A 38 9.86 14.23 -3.07
CA GLY A 38 8.82 15.25 -3.29
C GLY A 38 8.28 15.85 -1.99
N LEU A 39 7.68 17.03 -2.08
CA LEU A 39 7.06 17.72 -0.93
C LEU A 39 5.62 18.12 -1.29
N PRO A 40 4.67 18.11 -0.32
CA PRO A 40 4.83 17.61 1.05
C PRO A 40 5.02 16.08 1.10
N TYR A 41 5.73 15.60 2.12
CA TYR A 41 5.95 14.17 2.38
C TYR A 41 5.67 13.88 3.85
N LEU A 42 4.90 12.82 4.12
CA LEU A 42 4.52 12.41 5.46
C LEU A 42 4.63 10.89 5.56
N VAL A 43 5.59 10.43 6.36
CA VAL A 43 5.75 9.02 6.71
C VAL A 43 5.20 8.76 8.10
N VAL A 44 4.51 7.64 8.28
CA VAL A 44 4.07 7.16 9.59
C VAL A 44 4.90 5.95 9.96
N LEU A 45 5.47 6.00 11.16
CA LEU A 45 6.33 4.96 11.72
C LEU A 45 5.59 4.25 12.85
N ASP A 46 5.90 2.97 13.04
CA ASP A 46 5.48 2.20 14.20
C ASP A 46 6.42 2.47 15.39
N ILE A 47 6.06 1.96 16.56
CA ILE A 47 6.82 2.16 17.82
C ILE A 47 8.25 1.60 17.72
N ASP A 48 8.44 0.54 16.93
CA ASP A 48 9.75 -0.08 16.69
C ASP A 48 10.59 0.64 15.62
N GLY A 49 10.05 1.71 15.01
CA GLY A 49 10.69 2.47 13.94
C GLY A 49 10.46 1.89 12.53
N SER A 50 9.69 0.81 12.39
CA SER A 50 9.29 0.29 11.07
C SER A 50 8.30 1.23 10.38
N VAL A 51 8.31 1.25 9.04
CA VAL A 51 7.42 2.11 8.26
C VAL A 51 6.02 1.49 8.20
N ILE A 52 5.02 2.21 8.71
CA ILE A 52 3.60 1.87 8.54
C ILE A 52 3.13 2.26 7.13
N THR A 53 3.39 3.51 6.72
CA THR A 53 3.05 4.00 5.39
C THR A 53 3.90 5.20 5.00
N LYS A 54 4.26 5.27 3.71
CA LYS A 54 4.92 6.42 3.06
C LYS A 54 3.92 7.39 2.40
N GLU A 55 2.64 7.01 2.33
CA GLU A 55 1.56 7.74 1.67
C GLU A 55 0.75 8.63 2.63
N GLY A 56 1.36 9.09 3.73
CA GLY A 56 0.66 9.77 4.82
C GLY A 56 -0.13 11.00 4.35
N VAL A 57 0.37 11.74 3.35
CA VAL A 57 -0.35 12.89 2.77
C VAL A 57 -1.66 12.46 2.12
N GLN A 58 -1.65 11.40 1.32
CA GLN A 58 -2.85 10.88 0.67
C GLN A 58 -3.82 10.30 1.72
N ASN A 59 -3.30 9.56 2.69
CA ASN A 59 -4.10 8.97 3.77
C ASN A 59 -4.83 10.03 4.59
N LEU A 60 -4.14 11.09 5.00
CA LEU A 60 -4.74 12.21 5.73
C LEU A 60 -5.82 12.93 4.91
N ARG A 61 -5.62 13.08 3.59
CA ARG A 61 -6.63 13.67 2.70
C ARG A 61 -7.89 12.81 2.59
N MET A 62 -7.73 11.48 2.56
CA MET A 62 -8.86 10.54 2.47
C MET A 62 -9.57 10.33 3.82
N ASP A 63 -8.85 10.51 4.93
CA ASP A 63 -9.35 10.34 6.30
C ASP A 63 -8.99 11.57 7.17
N PRO A 64 -9.61 12.73 6.90
CA PRO A 64 -9.27 13.99 7.56
C PRO A 64 -9.59 14.00 9.06
N VAL A 65 -10.42 13.07 9.52
CA VAL A 65 -10.80 12.90 10.93
C VAL A 65 -9.99 11.80 11.63
N GLY A 66 -9.07 11.12 10.92
CA GLY A 66 -8.17 10.13 11.49
C GLY A 66 -8.83 8.84 11.99
N LYS A 67 -9.98 8.44 11.44
CA LYS A 67 -10.68 7.19 11.86
C LYS A 67 -9.85 5.93 11.60
N ARG A 68 -8.94 5.97 10.64
CA ARG A 68 -8.09 4.85 10.22
C ARG A 68 -6.63 5.03 10.63
N PHE A 69 -6.29 6.13 11.32
CA PHE A 69 -4.93 6.35 11.83
C PHE A 69 -4.51 5.15 12.73
N PRO A 70 -3.29 4.60 12.60
CA PRO A 70 -2.10 5.13 11.91
C PRO A 70 -1.99 4.79 10.41
N TRP A 71 -3.11 4.48 9.75
CA TRP A 71 -3.20 4.13 8.33
C TRP A 71 -2.32 2.95 7.95
N ARG A 72 -2.36 1.91 8.79
CA ARG A 72 -1.80 0.61 8.42
C ARG A 72 -2.46 0.13 7.12
N PRO A 73 -1.71 -0.50 6.21
CA PRO A 73 -2.30 -1.16 5.06
C PRO A 73 -3.45 -2.05 5.54
N GLN A 74 -4.66 -1.78 5.08
CA GLN A 74 -5.80 -2.61 5.44
C GLN A 74 -5.58 -3.99 4.81
N PRO A 75 -5.88 -5.08 5.54
CA PRO A 75 -5.85 -6.39 4.94
C PRO A 75 -6.82 -6.39 3.77
N LEU A 76 -6.40 -7.02 2.67
CA LEU A 76 -7.07 -6.93 1.38
C LEU A 76 -8.55 -7.37 1.47
N VAL A 77 -8.87 -8.26 2.39
CA VAL A 77 -10.24 -8.70 2.73
C VAL A 77 -11.18 -7.55 3.15
N ASP A 78 -10.66 -6.47 3.76
CA ASP A 78 -11.48 -5.34 4.19
C ASP A 78 -11.88 -4.43 3.01
N ILE A 79 -11.13 -4.48 1.91
CA ILE A 79 -11.30 -3.61 0.74
C ILE A 79 -12.08 -4.33 -0.38
N MET A 80 -12.08 -5.65 -0.37
CA MET A 80 -12.66 -6.45 -1.43
C MET A 80 -14.18 -6.65 -1.30
N PRO A 81 -14.88 -6.95 -2.40
CA PRO A 81 -16.30 -7.32 -2.36
C PRO A 81 -16.53 -8.59 -1.52
N LYS A 82 -17.71 -8.70 -0.92
CA LYS A 82 -18.10 -9.82 -0.05
C LYS A 82 -18.25 -11.17 -0.78
N THR A 83 -18.36 -11.15 -2.09
CA THR A 83 -18.63 -12.31 -2.94
C THR A 83 -17.78 -12.26 -4.19
N TYR A 84 -17.23 -13.41 -4.58
CA TYR A 84 -16.43 -13.56 -5.80
C TYR A 84 -17.03 -14.65 -6.67
N VAL A 85 -17.01 -14.44 -7.99
CA VAL A 85 -17.55 -15.39 -8.96
C VAL A 85 -16.39 -16.14 -9.59
N ALA A 86 -16.33 -17.46 -9.37
CA ALA A 86 -15.44 -18.32 -10.13
C ALA A 86 -15.98 -18.55 -11.55
N SER A 87 -15.13 -19.02 -12.47
CA SER A 87 -15.51 -19.34 -13.86
C SER A 87 -16.69 -20.32 -13.99
N SER A 88 -17.04 -21.01 -12.91
CA SER A 88 -18.17 -21.94 -12.78
C SER A 88 -19.50 -21.29 -12.35
N LEU A 89 -19.59 -19.96 -12.25
CA LEU A 89 -20.75 -19.22 -11.69
C LEU A 89 -21.06 -19.54 -10.22
N VAL A 90 -20.12 -20.18 -9.52
CA VAL A 90 -20.21 -20.43 -8.08
C VAL A 90 -19.70 -19.19 -7.36
N GLU A 91 -20.54 -18.65 -6.47
CA GLU A 91 -20.17 -17.59 -5.55
C GLU A 91 -19.35 -18.16 -4.40
N HIS A 92 -18.20 -17.56 -4.14
CA HIS A 92 -17.35 -17.82 -2.98
C HIS A 92 -17.47 -16.68 -1.97
N SER A 93 -17.56 -17.03 -0.68
CA SER A 93 -17.53 -16.05 0.41
C SER A 93 -16.12 -15.52 0.59
N ILE A 94 -15.99 -14.30 1.10
CA ILE A 94 -14.70 -13.74 1.50
C ILE A 94 -14.01 -14.53 2.61
N ASP A 95 -14.77 -15.28 3.41
CA ASP A 95 -14.26 -16.17 4.44
C ASP A 95 -13.35 -17.25 3.85
N ASP A 96 -13.56 -17.64 2.58
CA ASP A 96 -12.69 -18.57 1.87
C ASP A 96 -11.29 -17.99 1.63
N LEU A 97 -11.07 -16.69 1.83
CA LEU A 97 -9.78 -16.02 1.64
C LEU A 97 -9.05 -15.74 2.96
N GLU A 98 -9.66 -16.02 4.11
CA GLU A 98 -9.00 -15.87 5.41
C GLU A 98 -7.77 -16.77 5.49
N GLU A 99 -6.70 -16.23 6.08
CA GLU A 99 -5.41 -16.93 6.29
C GLU A 99 -4.71 -17.44 5.01
N LYS A 100 -5.15 -17.01 3.82
CA LYS A 100 -4.52 -17.35 2.53
C LYS A 100 -3.59 -16.25 2.02
N TYR A 101 -2.57 -16.65 1.27
CA TYR A 101 -1.85 -15.72 0.40
C TYR A 101 -2.75 -15.31 -0.78
N ILE A 102 -2.95 -14.01 -0.99
CA ILE A 102 -3.80 -13.51 -2.06
C ILE A 102 -2.93 -12.93 -3.19
N MET A 103 -3.14 -13.43 -4.42
CA MET A 103 -2.53 -12.90 -5.63
C MET A 103 -3.56 -12.08 -6.41
N LEU A 104 -3.27 -10.82 -6.71
CA LEU A 104 -4.08 -10.00 -7.60
C LEU A 104 -3.49 -10.03 -9.00
N PHE A 105 -4.28 -10.43 -10.00
CA PHE A 105 -3.87 -10.39 -11.41
C PHE A 105 -4.69 -9.34 -12.15
N PHE A 106 -4.09 -8.17 -12.34
CA PHE A 106 -4.66 -7.06 -13.10
C PHE A 106 -4.40 -7.27 -14.59
N ALA A 107 -5.44 -7.49 -15.37
CA ALA A 107 -5.31 -7.71 -16.81
C ALA A 107 -6.55 -7.24 -17.57
N SER A 108 -6.34 -6.94 -18.85
CA SER A 108 -7.38 -6.57 -19.83
C SER A 108 -7.34 -7.55 -20.99
N LYS A 109 -8.51 -7.80 -21.59
CA LYS A 109 -8.62 -8.62 -22.82
C LYS A 109 -7.91 -7.99 -24.02
N THR A 110 -7.71 -6.68 -23.98
CA THR A 110 -7.10 -5.91 -25.09
C THR A 110 -5.59 -5.76 -24.95
N CYS A 111 -4.97 -6.41 -23.97
CA CYS A 111 -3.54 -6.34 -23.73
C CYS A 111 -2.82 -7.60 -24.25
N ASP A 112 -2.02 -7.45 -25.32
CA ASP A 112 -1.28 -8.55 -25.94
C ASP A 112 -0.29 -9.21 -24.97
N LEU A 113 0.38 -8.42 -24.12
CA LEU A 113 1.28 -8.94 -23.08
C LEU A 113 0.53 -9.79 -22.05
N CYS A 114 -0.71 -9.42 -21.71
CA CYS A 114 -1.55 -10.23 -20.83
C CYS A 114 -1.96 -11.54 -21.51
N ALA A 115 -2.27 -11.52 -22.81
CA ALA A 115 -2.64 -12.72 -23.57
C ALA A 115 -1.49 -13.73 -23.64
N GLU A 116 -0.24 -13.27 -23.78
CA GLU A 116 0.95 -14.13 -23.77
C GLU A 116 1.26 -14.70 -22.37
N PHE A 117 1.09 -13.88 -21.33
CA PHE A 117 1.44 -14.27 -19.96
C PHE A 117 0.38 -15.18 -19.29
N THR A 118 -0.90 -15.01 -19.61
CA THR A 118 -1.99 -15.74 -18.95
C THR A 118 -1.85 -17.28 -19.01
N PRO A 119 -1.48 -17.91 -20.14
CA PRO A 119 -1.24 -19.36 -20.19
C PRO A 119 -0.15 -19.84 -19.24
N TRP A 120 0.93 -19.06 -19.10
CA TRP A 120 2.02 -19.35 -18.17
C TRP A 120 1.54 -19.28 -16.71
N LEU A 121 0.75 -18.24 -16.39
CA LEU A 121 0.18 -18.05 -15.07
C LEU A 121 -0.77 -19.19 -14.69
N ILE A 122 -1.65 -19.63 -15.61
CA ILE A 122 -2.55 -20.77 -15.39
C ILE A 122 -1.76 -22.05 -15.07
N LYS A 123 -0.71 -22.32 -15.84
CA LYS A 123 0.15 -23.50 -15.61
C LYS A 123 0.80 -23.44 -14.23
N ALA A 124 1.36 -22.30 -13.85
CA ALA A 124 1.98 -22.10 -12.54
C ALA A 124 0.96 -22.24 -11.40
N TYR A 125 -0.23 -21.64 -11.54
CA TYR A 125 -1.31 -21.71 -10.57
C TYR A 125 -1.73 -23.16 -10.28
N ASN A 126 -1.94 -23.97 -11.31
CA ASN A 126 -2.33 -25.37 -11.15
C ASN A 126 -1.26 -26.19 -10.41
N ILE A 127 0.02 -26.01 -10.78
CA ILE A 127 1.14 -26.69 -10.10
C ILE A 127 1.20 -26.27 -8.62
N LEU A 128 0.97 -25.01 -8.32
CA LEU A 128 0.98 -24.51 -6.94
C LEU A 128 -0.21 -25.03 -6.13
N LYS A 129 -1.41 -25.12 -6.72
CA LYS A 129 -2.60 -25.71 -6.07
C LYS A 129 -2.41 -27.18 -5.72
N GLU A 130 -1.70 -27.94 -6.56
CA GLU A 130 -1.35 -29.34 -6.26
C GLU A 130 -0.34 -29.45 -5.11
N ARG A 131 0.62 -28.54 -5.03
CA ARG A 131 1.69 -28.58 -4.01
C ARG A 131 1.27 -27.99 -2.67
N ARG A 132 0.40 -26.98 -2.67
CA ARG A 132 0.00 -26.19 -1.50
C ARG A 132 -1.52 -25.97 -1.53
N PRO A 133 -2.31 -27.04 -1.37
CA PRO A 133 -3.76 -26.95 -1.45
C PRO A 133 -4.28 -26.10 -0.29
N GLY A 134 -4.99 -25.01 -0.61
CA GLY A 134 -5.63 -24.14 0.39
C GLY A 134 -4.77 -22.97 0.87
N ASP A 135 -3.45 -22.94 0.62
CA ASP A 135 -2.56 -21.89 1.15
C ASP A 135 -2.75 -20.52 0.47
N PHE A 136 -3.25 -20.49 -0.76
CA PHE A 136 -3.32 -19.26 -1.55
C PHE A 136 -4.51 -19.26 -2.50
N GLU A 137 -4.91 -18.05 -2.94
CA GLU A 137 -5.87 -17.86 -4.02
C GLU A 137 -5.46 -16.73 -4.96
N LEU A 138 -5.84 -16.83 -6.24
CA LEU A 138 -5.62 -15.79 -7.25
C LEU A 138 -6.94 -15.16 -7.65
N LEU A 139 -7.00 -13.83 -7.57
CA LEU A 139 -8.15 -13.03 -7.94
C LEU A 139 -7.81 -12.23 -9.20
N PHE A 140 -8.59 -12.45 -10.25
CA PHE A 140 -8.51 -11.67 -11.48
C PHE A 140 -9.21 -10.32 -11.29
N VAL A 141 -8.52 -9.24 -11.65
CA VAL A 141 -9.05 -7.88 -11.64
C VAL A 141 -9.05 -7.36 -13.08
N CYS A 142 -10.25 -7.14 -13.62
CA CYS A 142 -10.43 -6.60 -14.96
C CYS A 142 -10.05 -5.11 -14.97
N CYS A 143 -9.16 -4.72 -15.88
CA CYS A 143 -8.73 -3.33 -16.06
C CYS A 143 -9.31 -2.65 -17.31
N ASP A 144 -10.36 -3.22 -17.90
CA ASP A 144 -11.09 -2.66 -19.05
C ASP A 144 -11.84 -1.36 -18.69
#